data_AF-A0A499VLL6-F1
#
_entry.id   AF-A0A499VLL6-F1
#
_cell.length_a   1.000
_cell.length_b   1.000
_cell.length_c   1.000
_cell.angle_alpha   90.00
_cell.angle_beta   90.00
_cell.angle_gamma   90.00
#
_symmetry.space_group_name_H-M   'P 1'
#
loop_
_entity.id
_entity.type
_entity.pdbx_description
1 polymer ?
#
loop_
_entity_poly.entity_id
_entity_poly.type
_entity_poly.pdbx_seq_one_letter_code
_entity_poly.pdbx_strand_id
1 'polypeptide(L)'
;MIGAITASNELPSGEDSAAIYDRLLVRIEVGYLEDPSNFAALVRSAVSRPAAPARTTVELAASRHAVTEAVPAVDVPDAIVDAVCTLRAALRRKELVASDRRWRQAVGLLQASAYLDGRPAVAETDLSVLTHVLWDSPAQRPTVEREVLQLVNPDAKEALDLADAIEELEAQLDAMAGQSREALSEWVIKNTRRGPAESPGRRGPRHAPWRCWTRPAMPSATSSAFCSPPPTSSRCSAFRPAGPPASPGSSTSRRPSSAAAPATRRR
;
A
#
# COMPACT_ATOMS: atom_id res chain seq x y z
N MET A 1 25.68 7.23 -2.15
CA MET A 1 24.37 6.87 -1.59
C MET A 1 24.56 5.60 -0.79
N ILE A 2 24.17 5.60 0.47
CA ILE A 2 24.27 4.45 1.37
C ILE A 2 22.85 4.20 1.88
N GLY A 3 22.35 2.98 1.69
CA GLY A 3 21.14 2.49 2.34
C GLY A 3 21.53 1.54 3.47
N ALA A 4 20.78 1.56 4.57
CA ALA A 4 20.96 0.63 5.68
C ALA A 4 19.64 -0.11 5.91
N ILE A 5 19.73 -1.42 6.10
CA ILE A 5 18.62 -2.26 6.51
C ILE A 5 19.07 -2.96 7.79
N THR A 6 18.27 -2.82 8.83
CA THR A 6 18.51 -3.42 10.15
C THR A 6 17.34 -4.31 10.50
N ALA A 7 17.62 -5.49 11.05
CA ALA A 7 16.61 -6.39 11.58
C ALA A 7 16.94 -6.70 13.04
N SER A 8 15.92 -6.74 13.89
CA SER A 8 16.02 -7.06 15.31
C SER A 8 14.74 -7.76 15.75
N ASN A 9 14.87 -8.69 16.70
CA ASN A 9 13.73 -9.33 17.36
C ASN A 9 13.28 -8.57 18.62
N GLU A 10 14.07 -7.60 19.06
CA GLU A 10 13.83 -6.82 20.28
C GLU A 10 13.82 -5.32 19.97
N LEU A 11 13.03 -4.58 20.75
CA LEU A 11 13.02 -3.12 20.71
C LEU A 11 14.22 -2.55 21.48
N PRO A 12 14.74 -1.38 21.08
CA PRO A 12 15.82 -0.72 21.80
C PRO A 12 15.39 -0.34 23.22
N SER A 13 16.16 -0.78 24.22
CA SER A 13 15.92 -0.49 25.64
C SER A 13 16.89 0.54 26.24
N GLY A 14 18.01 0.83 25.57
CA GLY A 14 19.03 1.80 26.00
C GLY A 14 19.06 3.08 25.14
N GLU A 15 19.59 4.17 25.69
CA GLU A 15 19.64 5.50 25.03
C GLU A 15 20.39 5.48 23.70
N ASP A 16 21.53 4.78 23.63
CA ASP A 16 22.33 4.65 22.39
C ASP A 16 21.54 3.98 21.26
N SER A 17 20.81 2.91 21.59
CA SER A 17 19.99 2.17 20.63
C SER A 17 18.77 2.98 20.21
N ALA A 18 18.19 3.80 21.09
CA ALA A 18 17.10 4.72 20.75
C ALA A 18 17.54 5.80 19.75
N ALA A 19 18.76 6.34 19.90
CA ALA A 19 19.30 7.33 18.98
C ALA A 19 19.55 6.78 17.57
N ILE A 20 19.94 5.50 17.46
CA ILE A 20 20.04 4.80 16.17
C ILE A 20 18.63 4.54 15.61
N TYR A 21 17.72 4.07 16.45
CA TYR A 21 16.35 3.73 16.06
C TYR A 21 15.56 4.92 15.51
N ASP A 22 15.77 6.13 16.04
CA ASP A 22 15.17 7.36 15.48
C ASP A 22 15.67 7.67 14.05
N ARG A 23 16.86 7.20 13.68
CA ARG A 23 17.43 7.39 12.34
C ARG A 23 16.90 6.38 11.31
N LEU A 24 16.28 5.30 11.77
CA LEU A 24 15.62 4.31 10.93
C LEU A 24 14.21 4.81 10.60
N LEU A 25 14.05 5.33 9.37
CA LEU A 25 12.82 5.99 8.96
C LEU A 25 11.64 5.02 8.78
N VAL A 26 11.87 3.92 8.07
CA VAL A 26 10.82 2.94 7.73
C VAL A 26 10.96 1.74 8.63
N ARG A 27 9.85 1.33 9.23
CA ARG A 27 9.73 0.26 10.21
C ARG A 27 8.65 -0.70 9.77
N ILE A 28 9.04 -1.97 9.64
CA ILE A 28 8.18 -3.05 9.19
C ILE A 28 8.31 -4.17 10.21
N GLU A 29 7.17 -4.54 10.80
CA GLU A 29 7.07 -5.76 11.58
C GLU A 29 6.83 -6.92 10.63
N VAL A 30 7.62 -7.97 10.76
CA VAL A 30 7.52 -9.17 9.93
C VAL A 30 7.07 -10.32 10.83
N GLY A 31 5.82 -10.75 10.66
CA GLY A 31 5.28 -11.92 11.34
C GLY A 31 5.74 -13.23 10.70
N TYR A 32 5.36 -14.34 11.34
CA TYR A 32 5.52 -15.67 10.74
C TYR A 32 4.55 -15.88 9.58
N LEU A 33 4.85 -16.85 8.73
CA LEU A 33 3.94 -17.24 7.64
C LEU A 33 2.70 -17.91 8.22
N GLU A 34 1.54 -17.31 7.98
CA GLU A 34 0.24 -17.86 8.42
C GLU A 34 -0.36 -18.82 7.39
N ASP A 35 -0.19 -18.53 6.09
CA ASP A 35 -0.71 -19.37 5.01
C ASP A 35 0.09 -20.69 4.88
N PRO A 36 -0.56 -21.87 5.05
CA PRO A 36 0.10 -23.16 4.92
C PRO A 36 0.78 -23.39 3.56
N SER A 37 0.26 -22.78 2.49
CA SER A 37 0.81 -22.91 1.15
C SER A 37 2.16 -22.17 1.02
N ASN A 38 2.28 -20.99 1.64
CA ASN A 38 3.52 -20.23 1.74
C ASN A 38 4.54 -20.95 2.61
N PHE A 39 4.11 -21.52 3.74
CA PHE A 39 4.98 -22.34 4.58
C PHE A 39 5.49 -23.59 3.82
N ALA A 40 4.61 -24.28 3.08
CA ALA A 40 5.02 -25.41 2.25
C ALA A 40 6.02 -24.99 1.16
N ALA A 41 5.88 -23.79 0.58
CA ALA A 41 6.86 -23.24 -0.37
C ALA A 41 8.21 -22.97 0.30
N LEU A 42 8.23 -22.42 1.52
CA LEU A 42 9.44 -22.25 2.32
C LEU A 42 10.14 -23.59 2.58
N VAL A 43 9.40 -24.61 3.03
CA VAL A 43 9.95 -25.96 3.27
C VAL A 43 10.51 -26.56 1.98
N ARG A 44 9.79 -26.45 0.87
CA ARG A 44 10.27 -26.94 -0.45
C ARG A 44 11.55 -26.22 -0.88
N SER A 45 11.68 -24.92 -0.61
CA SER A 45 12.87 -24.14 -0.97
C SER A 45 14.14 -24.57 -0.21
N ALA A 46 14.00 -25.18 0.97
CA ALA A 46 15.11 -25.74 1.73
C ALA A 46 15.61 -27.07 1.13
N VAL A 47 14.73 -27.83 0.48
CA VAL A 47 15.04 -29.15 -0.11
C VAL A 47 15.49 -29.01 -1.57
N SER A 48 14.94 -28.04 -2.30
CA SER A 48 15.28 -27.77 -3.69
C SER A 48 15.53 -26.28 -3.85
N ARG A 49 16.79 -25.92 -4.16
CA ARG A 49 17.16 -24.52 -4.38
C ARG A 49 16.49 -24.03 -5.67
N PRO A 50 15.53 -23.10 -5.60
CA PRO A 50 14.91 -22.55 -6.80
C PRO A 50 15.99 -21.88 -7.66
N ALA A 51 15.82 -21.90 -8.98
CA ALA A 51 16.64 -21.10 -9.87
C ALA A 51 16.55 -19.63 -9.42
N ALA A 52 17.70 -18.96 -9.31
CA ALA A 52 17.70 -17.56 -8.91
C ALA A 52 16.88 -16.73 -9.91
N PRO A 53 15.93 -15.90 -9.45
CA PRO A 53 15.17 -15.06 -10.35
C PRO A 53 16.10 -14.11 -11.10
N ALA A 54 15.71 -13.74 -12.32
CA ALA A 54 16.40 -12.71 -13.08
C ALA A 54 16.45 -11.42 -12.25
N ARG A 55 17.66 -10.89 -12.06
CA ARG A 55 17.85 -9.68 -11.26
C ARG A 55 17.46 -8.47 -12.09
N THR A 56 16.51 -7.68 -11.60
CA THR A 56 16.29 -6.33 -12.10
C THR A 56 17.45 -5.45 -11.65
N THR A 57 18.16 -4.84 -12.59
CA THR A 57 19.29 -3.95 -12.31
C THR A 57 18.92 -2.51 -12.64
N VAL A 58 19.38 -1.58 -11.82
CA VAL A 58 19.25 -0.14 -12.06
C VAL A 58 20.64 0.46 -12.08
N GLU A 59 20.90 1.35 -13.04
CA GLU A 59 22.17 2.05 -13.15
C GLU A 59 22.39 2.98 -11.95
N LEU A 60 23.59 2.96 -11.38
CA LEU A 60 23.92 3.79 -10.22
C LEU A 60 23.75 5.29 -10.50
N ALA A 61 24.03 5.72 -11.72
CA ALA A 61 23.81 7.10 -12.15
C ALA A 61 22.32 7.48 -12.13
N ALA A 62 21.45 6.58 -12.60
CA ALA A 62 20.01 6.78 -12.57
C ALA A 62 19.48 6.86 -11.13
N SER A 63 19.93 5.96 -10.24
CA SER A 63 19.55 6.01 -8.81
C SER A 63 20.01 7.29 -8.11
N ARG A 64 21.22 7.77 -8.42
CA ARG A 64 21.71 9.06 -7.87
C ARG A 64 20.84 10.22 -8.33
N HIS A 65 20.58 10.31 -9.63
CA HIS A 65 19.73 11.36 -10.20
C HIS A 65 18.32 11.32 -9.62
N ALA A 66 17.72 10.13 -9.47
CA ALA A 66 16.41 9.98 -8.87
C ALA A 66 16.34 10.58 -7.46
N VAL A 67 17.36 10.34 -6.63
CA VAL A 67 17.37 10.74 -5.22
C VAL A 67 17.72 12.22 -5.03
N THR A 68 18.59 12.78 -5.88
CA THR A 68 19.04 14.17 -5.72
C THR A 68 18.16 15.18 -6.44
N GLU A 69 17.55 14.78 -7.56
CA GLU A 69 16.80 15.69 -8.44
C GLU A 69 15.34 15.25 -8.58
N ALA A 70 15.09 14.04 -9.07
CA ALA A 70 13.76 13.68 -9.56
C ALA A 70 12.72 13.51 -8.44
N VAL A 71 13.07 12.86 -7.32
CA VAL A 71 12.20 12.71 -6.16
C VAL A 71 11.93 14.06 -5.48
N PRO A 72 12.93 14.89 -5.16
CA PRO A 72 12.68 16.23 -4.61
C PRO A 72 11.82 17.13 -5.52
N ALA A 73 11.84 16.91 -6.83
CA ALA A 73 11.06 17.66 -7.82
C ALA A 73 9.60 17.22 -7.94
N VAL A 74 9.18 16.14 -7.28
CA VAL A 74 7.77 15.73 -7.23
C VAL A 74 6.97 16.75 -6.43
N ASP A 75 5.89 17.25 -7.00
CA ASP A 75 5.04 18.25 -6.37
C ASP A 75 4.35 17.67 -5.11
N VAL A 76 4.30 18.47 -4.05
CA VAL A 76 3.53 18.16 -2.84
C VAL A 76 2.41 19.19 -2.73
N PRO A 77 1.18 18.85 -3.16
CA PRO A 77 0.05 19.78 -3.11
C PRO A 77 -0.27 20.24 -1.68
N ASP A 78 -0.80 21.46 -1.53
CA ASP A 78 -1.18 22.02 -0.22
C ASP A 78 -2.16 21.11 0.55
N ALA A 79 -3.07 20.43 -0.16
CA ALA A 79 -3.99 19.46 0.44
C ALA A 79 -3.24 18.30 1.17
N ILE A 80 -2.09 17.86 0.64
CA ILE A 80 -1.25 16.85 1.28
C ILE A 80 -0.55 17.43 2.50
N VAL A 81 -0.08 18.68 2.42
CA VAL A 81 0.53 19.38 3.56
C VAL A 81 -0.48 19.54 4.71
N ASP A 82 -1.72 19.93 4.39
CA ASP A 82 -2.81 20.06 5.34
C ASP A 82 -3.19 18.70 5.96
N ALA A 83 -3.22 17.64 5.16
CA ALA A 83 -3.45 16.28 5.63
C ALA A 83 -2.35 15.82 6.60
N VAL A 84 -1.07 16.08 6.27
CA VAL A 84 0.07 15.78 7.16
C VAL A 84 0.00 16.59 8.46
N CYS A 85 -0.38 17.86 8.40
CA CYS A 85 -0.58 18.69 9.60
C CYS A 85 -1.71 18.15 10.47
N THR A 86 -2.81 17.75 9.84
CA THR A 86 -3.98 17.14 10.51
C THR A 86 -3.59 15.83 11.19
N LEU A 87 -2.84 14.96 10.49
CA LEU A 87 -2.32 13.70 11.03
C LEU A 87 -1.43 13.95 12.24
N ARG A 88 -0.49 14.90 12.14
CA ARG A 88 0.40 15.26 13.25
C ARG A 88 -0.39 15.70 14.48
N ALA A 89 -1.41 16.54 14.31
CA ALA A 89 -2.26 16.99 15.40
C ALA A 89 -3.06 15.82 16.01
N ALA A 90 -3.57 14.91 15.18
CA ALA A 90 -4.33 13.75 15.64
C ALA A 90 -3.48 12.75 16.42
N LEU A 91 -2.28 12.43 15.93
CA LEU A 91 -1.32 11.57 16.64
C LEU A 91 -0.89 12.19 17.98
N ARG A 92 -0.66 13.51 18.01
CA ARG A 92 -0.30 14.21 19.25
C ARG A 92 -1.40 14.12 20.32
N ARG A 93 -2.68 14.15 19.94
CA ARG A 93 -3.81 13.94 20.88
C ARG A 93 -3.83 12.54 21.49
N LYS A 94 -3.20 11.57 20.83
CA LYS A 94 -3.05 10.18 21.29
C LYS A 94 -1.69 9.91 21.93
N GLU A 95 -0.96 10.97 22.30
CA GLU A 95 0.37 10.89 22.92
C GLU A 95 1.45 10.25 22.01
N LEU A 96 1.20 10.17 20.69
CA LEU A 96 2.17 9.72 19.70
C LEU A 96 2.90 10.92 19.10
N VAL A 97 4.19 11.07 19.42
CA VAL A 97 4.99 12.23 19.03
C VAL A 97 6.20 11.80 18.20
N ALA A 98 6.16 12.10 16.91
CA ALA A 98 7.30 11.97 16.01
C ALA A 98 8.11 13.29 15.95
N SER A 99 9.43 13.18 15.80
CA SER A 99 10.33 14.33 15.66
C SER A 99 10.09 15.10 14.35
N ASP A 100 10.36 16.41 14.32
CA ASP A 100 10.23 17.23 13.10
C ASP A 100 11.11 16.70 11.96
N ARG A 101 12.28 16.13 12.31
CA ARG A 101 13.16 15.44 11.36
C ARG A 101 12.42 14.30 10.67
N ARG A 102 11.71 13.46 11.43
CA ARG A 102 10.96 12.32 10.90
C ARG A 102 9.87 12.77 9.95
N TRP A 103 9.12 13.81 10.31
CA TRP A 103 8.12 14.43 9.42
C TRP A 103 8.73 14.93 8.10
N ARG A 104 9.87 15.64 8.17
CA ARG A 104 10.56 16.11 6.97
C ARG A 104 11.03 14.95 6.07
N GLN A 105 11.53 13.87 6.66
CA GLN A 105 11.95 12.68 5.91
C GLN A 105 10.76 11.91 5.35
N ALA A 106 9.62 11.90 6.05
CA ALA A 106 8.40 11.27 5.61
C ALA A 106 7.85 11.92 4.32
N VAL A 107 7.92 13.25 4.18
CA VAL A 107 7.55 13.94 2.94
C VAL A 107 8.38 13.45 1.75
N GLY A 108 9.70 13.30 1.93
CA GLY A 108 10.56 12.74 0.88
C GLY A 108 10.21 11.30 0.50
N LEU A 109 9.68 10.53 1.44
CA LEU A 109 9.19 9.18 1.19
C LEU A 109 7.86 9.17 0.40
N LEU A 110 6.96 10.13 0.67
CA LEU A 110 5.74 10.34 -0.11
C LEU A 110 6.08 10.71 -1.56
N GLN A 111 7.02 11.64 -1.75
CA GLN A 111 7.52 12.02 -3.06
C GLN A 111 8.16 10.82 -3.79
N ALA A 112 8.92 9.99 -3.08
CA ALA A 112 9.50 8.78 -3.65
C ALA A 112 8.43 7.76 -4.09
N SER A 113 7.35 7.60 -3.31
CA SER A 113 6.21 6.76 -3.66
C SER A 113 5.57 7.21 -4.98
N ALA A 114 5.21 8.50 -5.07
CA ALA A 114 4.65 9.07 -6.29
C ALA A 114 5.59 8.97 -7.50
N TYR A 115 6.89 9.21 -7.30
CA TYR A 115 7.91 9.07 -8.35
C TYR A 115 8.01 7.63 -8.88
N LEU A 116 8.00 6.62 -7.99
CA LEU A 116 8.07 5.21 -8.37
C LEU A 116 6.82 4.76 -9.13
N ASP A 117 5.67 5.37 -8.85
CA ASP A 117 4.43 5.21 -9.61
C ASP A 117 4.39 6.03 -10.92
N GLY A 118 5.44 6.81 -11.21
CA GLY A 118 5.51 7.67 -12.39
C GLY A 118 4.59 8.89 -12.35
N ARG A 119 4.11 9.28 -11.15
CA ARG A 119 3.25 10.44 -10.94
C ARG A 119 4.07 11.70 -10.67
N PRO A 120 3.67 12.87 -11.21
CA PRO A 120 4.39 14.13 -11.01
C PRO A 120 4.08 14.79 -9.65
N ALA A 121 3.05 14.33 -8.95
CA ALA A 121 2.60 14.88 -7.68
C ALA A 121 2.19 13.78 -6.69
N VAL A 122 2.38 14.06 -5.41
CA VAL A 122 1.92 13.23 -4.29
C VAL A 122 0.39 13.23 -4.24
N ALA A 123 -0.19 12.05 -4.06
CA ALA A 123 -1.62 11.84 -3.90
C ALA A 123 -1.94 11.37 -2.48
N GLU A 124 -3.22 11.42 -2.09
CA GLU A 124 -3.68 10.95 -0.78
C GLU A 124 -3.31 9.48 -0.53
N THR A 125 -3.33 8.65 -1.56
CA THR A 125 -2.94 7.23 -1.48
C THR A 125 -1.51 7.01 -0.98
N ASP A 126 -0.59 7.96 -1.24
CA ASP A 126 0.80 7.88 -0.77
C ASP A 126 0.91 8.00 0.75
N LEU A 127 -0.06 8.65 1.42
CA LEU A 127 -0.05 8.81 2.88
C LEU A 127 -0.07 7.46 3.60
N SER A 128 -0.55 6.39 2.95
CA SER A 128 -0.51 5.02 3.48
C SER A 128 0.90 4.58 3.90
N VAL A 129 1.94 5.08 3.24
CA VAL A 129 3.34 4.78 3.58
C VAL A 129 3.72 5.27 4.98
N LEU A 130 3.05 6.31 5.50
CA LEU A 130 3.29 6.87 6.83
C LEU A 130 2.95 5.89 7.96
N THR A 131 2.13 4.88 7.70
CA THR A 131 1.85 3.77 8.63
C THR A 131 3.11 3.02 9.02
N HIS A 132 4.16 3.05 8.19
CA HIS A 132 5.44 2.41 8.49
C HIS A 132 6.48 3.37 9.08
N VAL A 133 6.13 4.64 9.30
CA VAL A 133 7.09 5.67 9.72
C VAL A 133 6.77 6.23 11.11
N LEU A 134 5.49 6.42 11.43
CA LEU A 134 5.09 7.29 12.54
C LEU A 134 4.91 6.59 13.91
N TRP A 135 5.14 5.27 14.00
CA TRP A 135 5.12 4.53 15.27
C TRP A 135 6.53 4.20 15.75
N ASP A 136 6.73 4.15 17.07
CA ASP A 136 7.99 3.76 17.70
C ASP A 136 7.93 2.35 18.32
N SER A 137 6.75 1.87 18.73
CA SER A 137 6.53 0.47 19.13
C SER A 137 5.42 -0.20 18.31
N PRO A 138 5.47 -1.54 18.12
CA PRO A 138 4.45 -2.27 17.34
C PRO A 138 3.02 -2.06 17.87
N ALA A 139 2.86 -1.89 19.19
CA ALA A 139 1.57 -1.61 19.81
C ALA A 139 0.94 -0.28 19.35
N GLN A 140 1.74 0.68 18.89
CA GLN A 140 1.26 1.96 18.37
C GLN A 140 0.83 1.86 16.90
N ARG A 141 1.29 0.84 16.15
CA ARG A 141 1.03 0.71 14.72
C ARG A 141 -0.46 0.74 14.37
N PRO A 142 -1.36 -0.03 15.04
CA PRO A 142 -2.79 0.01 14.71
C PRO A 142 -3.40 1.40 14.90
N THR A 143 -2.92 2.14 15.91
CA THR A 143 -3.38 3.51 16.15
C THR A 143 -2.94 4.47 15.05
N VAL A 144 -1.70 4.35 14.58
CA VAL A 144 -1.17 5.15 13.46
C VAL A 144 -1.90 4.80 12.17
N GLU A 145 -2.03 3.51 11.87
CA GLU A 145 -2.71 2.98 10.69
C GLU A 145 -4.13 3.53 10.57
N ARG A 146 -4.90 3.50 11.66
CA ARG A 146 -6.27 4.02 11.66
C ARG A 146 -6.36 5.53 11.40
N GLU A 147 -5.42 6.31 11.94
CA GLU A 147 -5.38 7.76 11.69
C GLU A 147 -4.93 8.09 10.28
N VAL A 148 -4.01 7.31 9.70
CA VAL A 148 -3.62 7.44 8.30
C VAL A 148 -4.80 7.07 7.39
N LEU A 149 -5.46 5.94 7.64
CA LEU A 149 -6.61 5.48 6.85
C LEU A 149 -7.76 6.48 6.90
N GLN A 150 -7.98 7.16 8.03
CA GLN A 150 -8.99 8.22 8.12
C GLN A 150 -8.80 9.31 7.04
N LEU A 151 -7.55 9.62 6.69
CA LEU A 151 -7.21 10.67 5.75
C LEU A 151 -7.22 10.19 4.30
N VAL A 152 -6.90 8.91 4.06
CA VAL A 152 -6.80 8.33 2.71
C VAL A 152 -8.12 7.76 2.23
N ASN A 153 -8.85 7.09 3.12
CA ASN A 153 -10.09 6.40 2.79
C ASN A 153 -10.97 6.30 4.07
N PRO A 154 -11.84 7.28 4.30
CA PRO A 154 -12.75 7.27 5.45
C PRO A 154 -13.62 6.01 5.52
N ASP A 155 -14.03 5.46 4.38
CA ASP A 155 -14.85 4.25 4.31
C ASP A 155 -14.05 3.01 4.77
N ALA A 156 -12.75 2.94 4.43
CA ALA A 156 -11.87 1.87 4.91
C ALA A 156 -11.65 1.94 6.42
N LYS A 157 -11.58 3.15 6.99
CA LYS A 157 -11.57 3.31 8.45
C LYS A 157 -12.88 2.84 9.07
N GLU A 158 -14.03 3.22 8.50
CA GLU A 158 -15.33 2.79 9.01
C GLU A 158 -15.47 1.27 8.97
N ALA A 159 -14.93 0.61 7.94
CA ALA A 159 -14.87 -0.85 7.86
C ALA A 159 -14.02 -1.47 9.00
N LEU A 160 -12.88 -0.88 9.34
CA LEU A 160 -12.06 -1.33 10.48
C LEU A 160 -12.76 -1.10 11.82
N ASP A 161 -13.32 0.10 12.04
CA ASP A 161 -14.06 0.40 13.28
C ASP A 161 -15.28 -0.56 13.44
N LEU A 162 -15.91 -0.97 12.33
CA LEU A 162 -16.99 -1.96 12.33
C LEU A 162 -16.48 -3.39 12.62
N ALA A 163 -15.32 -3.77 12.10
CA ALA A 163 -14.70 -5.07 12.38
C ALA A 163 -14.37 -5.22 13.87
N ASP A 164 -13.74 -4.19 14.48
CA ASP A 164 -13.47 -4.15 15.92
C ASP A 164 -14.77 -4.28 16.75
N ALA A 165 -15.85 -3.63 16.31
CA ALA A 165 -17.15 -3.72 16.97
C ALA A 165 -17.77 -5.12 16.87
N ILE A 166 -17.54 -5.84 15.78
CA ILE A 166 -17.97 -7.23 15.61
C ILE A 166 -17.18 -8.14 16.54
N GLU A 167 -15.85 -8.02 16.59
CA GLU A 167 -15.00 -8.84 17.47
C GLU A 167 -15.36 -8.65 18.96
N GLU A 168 -15.65 -7.42 19.39
CA GLU A 168 -16.13 -7.14 20.74
C GLU A 168 -17.50 -7.79 21.03
N LEU A 169 -18.42 -7.77 20.06
CA LEU A 169 -19.72 -8.43 20.19
C LEU A 169 -19.57 -9.95 20.23
N GLU A 170 -18.66 -10.53 19.46
CA GLU A 170 -18.33 -11.95 19.48
C GLU A 170 -17.76 -12.35 20.85
N ALA A 171 -16.81 -11.58 21.38
CA ALA A 171 -16.25 -11.81 22.71
C ALA A 171 -17.32 -11.73 23.82
N GLN A 172 -18.27 -10.78 23.71
CA GLN A 172 -19.41 -10.70 24.63
C GLN A 172 -20.33 -11.92 24.52
N LEU A 173 -20.61 -12.38 23.30
CA LEU A 173 -21.44 -13.57 23.07
C LEU A 173 -20.77 -14.83 23.62
N ASP A 174 -19.47 -15.00 23.41
CA ASP A 174 -18.70 -16.13 23.95
C ASP A 174 -18.63 -16.10 25.47
N ALA A 175 -18.43 -14.93 26.08
CA ALA A 175 -18.46 -14.78 27.54
C ALA A 175 -19.84 -15.12 28.15
N MET A 176 -20.90 -15.01 27.35
CA MET A 176 -22.27 -15.38 27.73
C MET A 176 -22.62 -16.84 27.37
N ALA A 177 -21.86 -17.47 26.48
CA ALA A 177 -22.02 -18.87 26.12
C ALA A 177 -21.63 -19.76 27.31
N GLY A 178 -22.63 -20.15 28.09
CA GLY A 178 -22.47 -20.95 29.32
C GLY A 178 -23.13 -20.34 30.56
N GLN A 179 -23.69 -19.13 30.47
CA GLN A 179 -24.43 -18.51 31.58
C GLN A 179 -25.89 -18.99 31.65
N SER A 180 -26.49 -18.92 32.85
CA SER A 180 -27.87 -19.38 33.08
C SER A 180 -28.88 -18.56 32.28
N ARG A 181 -30.05 -19.15 32.01
CA ARG A 181 -31.16 -18.51 31.25
C ARG A 181 -31.61 -17.16 31.84
N GLU A 182 -31.45 -17.00 33.15
CA GLU A 182 -31.80 -15.79 33.90
C GLU A 182 -30.78 -14.66 33.65
N ALA A 183 -29.48 -14.98 33.66
CA ALA A 183 -28.40 -14.03 33.35
C ALA A 183 -28.47 -13.54 31.90
N LEU A 184 -28.80 -14.43 30.96
CA LEU A 184 -29.04 -14.07 29.55
C LEU A 184 -30.24 -13.11 29.40
N SER A 185 -31.31 -13.34 30.16
CA SER A 185 -32.52 -12.51 30.11
C SER A 185 -32.28 -11.09 30.65
N GLU A 186 -31.55 -10.96 31.76
CA GLU A 186 -31.22 -9.68 32.37
C GLU A 186 -30.27 -8.85 31.47
N TRP A 187 -29.30 -9.52 30.82
CA TRP A 187 -28.40 -8.87 29.86
C TRP A 187 -29.15 -8.35 28.62
N VAL A 188 -30.06 -9.15 28.03
CA VAL A 188 -30.86 -8.73 26.87
C VAL A 188 -31.70 -7.49 27.21
N ILE A 189 -32.29 -7.44 28.41
CA ILE A 189 -33.07 -6.29 28.89
C ILE A 189 -32.17 -5.05 29.07
N LYS A 190 -30.92 -5.22 29.50
CA LYS A 190 -29.95 -4.14 29.69
C LYS A 190 -29.44 -3.58 28.35
N ASN A 191 -29.16 -4.44 27.38
CA ASN A 191 -28.59 -4.04 26.09
C ASN A 191 -29.64 -3.52 25.11
N THR A 192 -30.88 -3.98 25.15
CA THR A 192 -31.98 -3.40 24.34
C THR A 192 -32.39 -1.99 24.76
N ARG A 193 -32.04 -1.55 25.98
CA ARG A 193 -32.23 -0.15 26.43
C ARG A 193 -31.09 0.79 26.00
N ARG A 194 -29.92 0.26 25.65
CA ARG A 194 -28.84 0.97 24.98
C ARG A 194 -28.95 0.72 23.48
N GLY A 195 -29.94 1.32 22.82
CA GLY A 195 -29.85 1.50 21.36
C GLY A 195 -28.55 2.25 21.01
N PRO A 196 -27.97 2.06 19.81
CA PRO A 196 -26.72 2.70 19.44
C PRO A 196 -26.85 4.21 19.67
N ALA A 197 -25.93 4.77 20.45
CA ALA A 197 -25.92 6.18 20.75
C ALA A 197 -25.90 6.98 19.43
N GLU A 198 -26.95 7.76 19.18
CA GLU A 198 -26.97 8.76 18.12
C GLU A 198 -25.72 9.65 18.27
N SER A 199 -24.83 9.58 17.28
CA SER A 199 -23.77 10.58 17.13
C SER A 199 -24.42 11.94 16.79
N PRO A 200 -24.13 13.03 17.52
CA PRO A 200 -24.75 14.32 17.27
C PRO A 200 -24.10 14.95 16.03
N GLY A 201 -24.72 14.78 14.86
CA GLY A 201 -24.16 15.39 13.64
C GLY A 201 -24.91 15.23 12.32
N ARG A 202 -25.99 14.44 12.22
CA ARG A 202 -26.72 14.31 10.94
C ARG A 202 -28.03 15.10 10.94
N ARG A 203 -27.98 16.35 10.45
CA ARG A 203 -29.15 17.00 9.83
C ARG A 203 -29.05 16.83 8.31
N GLY A 204 -29.66 15.75 7.81
CA GLY A 204 -30.05 15.59 6.40
C GLY A 204 -31.55 15.91 6.21
N PRO A 205 -32.00 16.23 4.99
CA PRO A 205 -33.25 16.95 4.78
C PRO A 205 -34.49 16.09 5.03
N ARG A 206 -35.53 16.74 5.56
CA ARG A 206 -36.83 16.14 5.88
C ARG A 206 -37.48 15.62 4.59
N HIS A 207 -37.66 14.31 4.46
CA HIS A 207 -38.44 13.70 3.38
C HIS A 207 -39.94 14.00 3.56
N ALA A 208 -40.55 14.50 2.48
CA ALA A 208 -41.99 14.65 2.29
C ALA A 208 -42.67 13.28 2.08
N PRO A 209 -43.99 13.15 2.33
CA PRO A 209 -44.66 11.85 2.38
C PRO A 209 -44.84 11.19 1.01
N TRP A 210 -44.69 9.87 1.04
CA TRP A 210 -44.86 8.88 -0.02
C TRP A 210 -46.00 9.18 -1.00
N ARG A 211 -45.69 9.30 -2.29
CA ARG A 211 -46.68 9.18 -3.38
C ARG A 211 -46.55 7.81 -4.04
N CYS A 212 -47.65 7.08 -4.05
CA CYS A 212 -47.82 5.82 -4.77
C CYS A 212 -47.57 6.02 -6.28
N TRP A 213 -46.66 5.23 -6.84
CA TRP A 213 -46.55 5.09 -8.30
C TRP A 213 -47.45 3.93 -8.75
N THR A 214 -48.51 4.26 -9.48
CA THR A 214 -49.31 3.29 -10.25
C THR A 214 -48.51 2.79 -11.46
N ARG A 215 -48.44 1.46 -11.64
CA ARG A 215 -47.85 0.78 -12.79
C ARG A 215 -48.48 1.25 -14.11
N PRO A 216 -47.71 1.51 -15.19
CA PRO A 216 -48.26 1.54 -16.53
C PRO A 216 -48.48 0.11 -17.06
N ALA A 217 -49.58 -0.08 -17.79
CA ALA A 217 -49.97 -1.32 -18.44
C ALA A 217 -49.06 -1.67 -19.65
N MET A 218 -48.75 -2.96 -19.83
CA MET A 218 -48.16 -3.51 -21.05
C MET A 218 -49.25 -3.85 -22.08
N PRO A 219 -49.01 -3.66 -23.39
CA PRO A 219 -49.83 -4.26 -24.43
C PRO A 219 -49.33 -5.66 -24.82
N SER A 220 -50.30 -6.53 -25.13
CA SER A 220 -50.16 -7.92 -25.56
C SER A 220 -50.04 -8.05 -27.09
N ALA A 221 -49.24 -9.02 -27.57
CA ALA A 221 -49.50 -9.89 -28.73
C ALA A 221 -48.31 -10.87 -28.93
N THR A 222 -48.47 -12.17 -28.68
CA THR A 222 -48.79 -13.30 -29.59
C THR A 222 -47.71 -13.75 -30.60
N SER A 223 -47.30 -15.02 -30.41
CA SER A 223 -46.95 -16.09 -31.39
C SER A 223 -45.57 -16.17 -32.08
N SER A 224 -44.85 -17.22 -31.67
CA SER A 224 -44.13 -18.24 -32.47
C SER A 224 -43.10 -17.83 -33.55
N ALA A 225 -41.83 -18.19 -33.33
CA ALA A 225 -41.04 -18.97 -34.30
C ALA A 225 -39.73 -19.49 -33.66
N PHE A 226 -39.45 -20.76 -33.99
CA PHE A 226 -38.21 -21.53 -33.85
C PHE A 226 -36.98 -20.79 -34.42
N CYS A 227 -35.78 -21.01 -33.84
CA CYS A 227 -34.63 -21.74 -34.44
C CYS A 227 -33.25 -21.24 -33.94
N SER A 228 -32.53 -22.17 -33.28
CA SER A 228 -31.08 -22.46 -33.23
C SER A 228 -29.98 -21.40 -32.93
N PRO A 229 -28.93 -21.78 -32.15
CA PRO A 229 -27.73 -20.94 -31.90
C PRO A 229 -26.64 -21.11 -33.00
N PRO A 230 -25.72 -20.14 -33.18
CA PRO A 230 -24.62 -20.28 -34.12
C PRO A 230 -23.45 -21.12 -33.54
N PRO A 231 -22.64 -21.76 -34.40
CA PRO A 231 -21.62 -22.71 -33.98
C PRO A 231 -20.29 -22.06 -33.60
N THR A 232 -19.58 -22.79 -32.73
CA THR A 232 -18.14 -22.73 -32.52
C THR A 232 -17.38 -23.11 -33.80
N SER A 233 -16.28 -22.41 -34.08
CA SER A 233 -14.93 -23.00 -34.24
C SER A 233 -13.98 -22.18 -35.12
N SER A 234 -12.70 -22.23 -34.73
CA SER A 234 -11.53 -22.43 -35.60
C SER A 234 -10.65 -21.23 -36.00
N ARG A 235 -9.39 -21.37 -35.55
CA ARG A 235 -8.10 -21.08 -36.23
C ARG A 235 -7.63 -19.61 -36.21
N CYS A 236 -6.54 -19.30 -35.52
CA CYS A 236 -5.13 -19.56 -35.89
C CYS A 236 -4.76 -18.98 -37.26
N SER A 237 -4.13 -17.81 -37.22
CA SER A 237 -3.07 -17.46 -38.16
C SER A 237 -2.13 -16.44 -37.50
N ALA A 238 -0.92 -16.92 -37.23
CA ALA A 238 0.21 -16.16 -36.75
C ALA A 238 0.61 -15.09 -37.78
N PHE A 239 0.80 -13.85 -37.32
CA PHE A 239 1.50 -12.81 -38.06
C PHE A 239 2.92 -12.71 -37.50
N ARG A 240 3.89 -13.24 -38.24
CA ARG A 240 5.33 -13.01 -38.02
C ARG A 240 5.70 -11.60 -38.51
N PRO A 241 6.58 -10.88 -37.80
CA PRO A 241 7.05 -9.57 -38.24
C PRO A 241 8.06 -9.68 -39.40
N ALA A 242 7.96 -8.73 -40.34
CA ALA A 242 8.90 -8.54 -41.43
C ALA A 242 10.29 -8.12 -40.89
N GLY A 243 11.34 -8.75 -41.40
CA GLY A 243 12.73 -8.41 -41.11
C GLY A 243 13.19 -7.10 -41.80
N PRO A 244 14.30 -6.50 -41.35
CA PRO A 244 14.80 -5.23 -41.89
C PRO A 244 15.56 -5.42 -43.20
N PRO A 245 15.54 -4.45 -44.13
CA PRO A 245 16.44 -4.46 -45.28
C PRO A 245 17.87 -4.04 -44.91
N ALA A 246 18.81 -4.68 -45.60
CA ALA A 246 20.25 -4.61 -45.42
C ALA A 246 20.90 -3.31 -45.94
N SER A 247 22.06 -3.01 -45.38
CA SER A 247 23.06 -2.02 -45.82
C SER A 247 23.72 -2.38 -47.16
N PRO A 248 24.25 -1.38 -47.88
CA PRO A 248 25.54 -1.45 -48.58
C PRO A 248 26.54 -0.50 -47.87
N GLY A 249 27.86 -0.67 -47.82
CA GLY A 249 28.81 -1.46 -48.58
C GLY A 249 30.11 -0.63 -48.65
N SER A 250 31.15 -1.07 -47.93
CA SER A 250 32.60 -0.94 -48.18
C SER A 250 33.23 0.32 -48.81
N SER A 251 34.25 0.89 -48.15
CA SER A 251 35.60 1.07 -48.76
C SER A 251 36.69 1.43 -47.73
N THR A 252 37.57 0.46 -47.50
CA THR A 252 39.03 0.50 -47.30
C THR A 252 39.78 1.83 -47.48
N SER A 253 40.75 2.15 -46.60
CA SER A 253 42.14 2.51 -46.97
C SER A 253 43.06 2.93 -45.79
N ARG A 254 44.10 2.10 -45.56
CA ARG A 254 45.54 2.41 -45.29
C ARG A 254 46.00 3.17 -44.02
N ARG A 255 46.75 2.43 -43.19
CA ARG A 255 48.00 2.85 -42.49
C ARG A 255 49.19 2.91 -43.48
N PRO A 256 50.30 3.63 -43.19
CA PRO A 256 51.44 3.11 -42.39
C PRO A 256 52.05 4.14 -41.39
N SER A 257 52.61 3.69 -40.24
CA SER A 257 54.05 3.67 -39.84
C SER A 257 54.72 5.07 -39.72
N SER A 258 55.44 5.49 -38.68
CA SER A 258 56.47 4.76 -37.91
C SER A 258 56.86 5.42 -36.56
N ALA A 259 57.43 4.60 -35.67
CA ALA A 259 58.61 4.77 -34.80
C ALA A 259 58.88 6.06 -33.97
N ALA A 260 59.05 5.91 -32.64
CA ALA A 260 60.35 6.04 -31.95
C ALA A 260 60.19 6.03 -30.41
N ALA A 261 60.81 5.05 -29.75
CA ALA A 261 61.31 5.15 -28.37
C ALA A 261 62.82 5.52 -28.45
N PRO A 262 63.50 6.03 -27.40
CA PRO A 262 63.84 5.18 -26.26
C PRO A 262 63.91 5.87 -24.87
N ALA A 263 64.18 5.01 -23.89
CA ALA A 263 64.34 5.17 -22.45
C ALA A 263 65.14 6.37 -21.94
N THR A 264 64.84 6.77 -20.69
CA THR A 264 65.88 6.99 -19.67
C THR A 264 65.37 6.70 -18.27
N ARG A 265 66.32 6.21 -17.47
CA ARG A 265 66.26 5.56 -16.17
C ARG A 265 66.75 6.56 -15.11
N ARG A 266 66.50 6.23 -13.82
CA ARG A 266 66.98 6.84 -12.55
C ARG A 266 65.90 7.73 -11.92
N ARG A 267 65.62 7.64 -10.62
CA ARG A 267 66.27 6.97 -9.49
C ARG A 267 65.23 6.72 -8.40
#